data_AF-A0A7J6PUU3-F1
#
_entry.id   AF-A0A7J6PUU3-F1
#
_cell.length_a   1.000
_cell.length_b   1.000
_cell.length_c   1.000
_cell.angle_alpha   90.00
_cell.angle_beta   90.00
_cell.angle_gamma   90.00
#
_symmetry.space_group_name_H-M   'P 1'
#
loop_
_entity.id
_entity.type
_entity.pdbx_description
1 polymer ?
#
loop_
_entity_poly.entity_id
_entity_poly.type
_entity_poly.pdbx_seq_one_letter_code
_entity_poly.pdbx_strand_id
1 'polypeptide(L)'
;FRPYTTVPYFWTMIFGKSLRYVGSTGGKDGSNFFDNVIIEGDFKESRFVAYYCRGDHILAVATVGSDPVAVACGELMKRGMMPRTSELMLGTCNAQGILERVKKLDEVTKPRKVTPKTP
;
A
#
# COMPACT_ATOMS: atom_id res chain seq x y z
N PHE A 1 -15.64 2.15 -24.24
CA PHE A 1 -14.74 2.98 -23.41
C PHE A 1 -14.47 2.23 -22.10
N ARG A 2 -13.20 1.96 -21.74
CA ARG A 2 -12.85 1.41 -20.42
C ARG A 2 -12.15 2.52 -19.64
N PRO A 3 -12.71 3.01 -18.51
CA PRO A 3 -12.07 4.05 -17.73
C PRO A 3 -10.71 3.54 -17.20
N TYR A 4 -9.72 4.43 -17.17
CA TYR A 4 -8.40 4.11 -16.63
C TYR A 4 -8.48 4.08 -15.11
N THR A 5 -8.25 2.91 -14.51
CA THR A 5 -8.42 2.66 -13.07
C THR A 5 -7.11 2.34 -12.36
N THR A 6 -5.96 2.64 -12.98
CA THR A 6 -4.66 2.34 -12.37
C THR A 6 -4.43 3.22 -11.15
N VAL A 7 -3.91 2.62 -10.09
CA VAL A 7 -3.50 3.31 -8.87
C VAL A 7 -2.30 4.21 -9.18
N PRO A 8 -2.36 5.53 -8.92
CA PRO A 8 -1.23 6.42 -9.12
C PRO A 8 -0.04 5.98 -8.27
N TYR A 9 1.16 6.01 -8.86
CA TYR A 9 2.39 5.62 -8.19
C TYR A 9 3.51 6.56 -8.62
N PHE A 10 4.20 7.18 -7.67
CA PHE A 10 5.36 8.03 -7.94
C PHE A 10 6.50 7.71 -6.97
N TRP A 11 7.72 7.98 -7.41
CA TRP A 11 8.90 7.95 -6.56
C TRP A 11 9.83 9.11 -6.88
N THR A 12 10.63 9.51 -5.90
CA THR A 12 11.70 10.50 -6.06
C THR A 12 12.83 10.23 -5.07
N MET A 13 14.02 10.71 -5.38
CA MET A 13 15.14 10.75 -4.46
C MET A 13 15.42 12.19 -4.05
N ILE A 14 15.40 12.46 -2.75
CA ILE A 14 15.70 13.77 -2.17
C ILE A 14 16.75 13.56 -1.08
N PHE A 15 17.88 14.25 -1.18
CA PHE A 15 19.01 14.12 -0.24
C PHE A 15 19.45 12.66 0.02
N GLY A 16 19.47 11.82 -1.03
CA GLY A 16 19.86 10.40 -0.92
C GLY A 16 18.81 9.50 -0.26
N LYS A 17 17.62 10.02 0.04
CA LYS A 17 16.49 9.24 0.58
C LYS A 17 15.46 9.01 -0.52
N SER A 18 15.05 7.76 -0.69
CA SER A 18 14.03 7.39 -1.67
C SER A 18 12.64 7.47 -1.05
N LEU A 19 11.81 8.39 -1.54
CA LEU A 19 10.41 8.53 -1.20
C LEU A 19 9.57 7.86 -2.29
N ARG A 20 8.63 7.02 -1.88
CA ARG A 20 7.59 6.46 -2.77
C ARG A 20 6.23 6.88 -2.27
N TYR A 21 5.31 7.08 -3.19
CA TYR A 21 3.93 7.42 -2.90
C TYR A 21 3.01 6.62 -3.82
N VAL A 22 1.97 6.02 -3.24
CA VAL A 22 0.99 5.21 -3.96
C VAL A 22 -0.41 5.59 -3.53
N GLY A 23 -1.35 5.68 -4.47
CA GLY A 23 -2.72 6.11 -4.24
C GLY A 23 -2.94 7.59 -4.55
N SER A 24 -4.10 8.11 -4.15
CA SER A 24 -4.48 9.51 -4.37
C SER A 24 -5.27 10.04 -3.19
N THR A 25 -4.90 11.23 -2.72
CA THR A 25 -5.63 11.98 -1.70
C THR A 25 -6.50 13.09 -2.29
N GLY A 26 -6.46 13.27 -3.62
CA GLY A 26 -7.29 14.23 -4.34
C GLY A 26 -8.72 13.71 -4.50
N GLY A 27 -9.70 14.49 -4.04
CA GLY A 27 -11.11 14.35 -4.34
C GLY A 27 -11.40 14.61 -5.81
N LYS A 28 -12.59 14.19 -6.28
CA LYS A 28 -13.03 14.39 -7.67
C LYS A 28 -13.10 15.87 -8.09
N ASP A 29 -13.14 16.77 -7.12
CA ASP A 29 -13.19 18.22 -7.25
C ASP A 29 -11.81 18.90 -7.09
N GLY A 30 -10.73 18.14 -6.93
CA GLY A 30 -9.38 18.66 -6.74
C GLY A 30 -9.05 19.06 -5.29
N SER A 31 -9.94 18.82 -4.33
CA SER A 31 -9.65 19.05 -2.90
C SER A 31 -8.83 17.90 -2.30
N ASN A 32 -7.86 18.19 -1.43
CA ASN A 32 -7.24 17.15 -0.61
C ASN A 32 -8.24 16.71 0.47
N PHE A 33 -8.57 15.43 0.53
CA PHE A 33 -9.70 14.95 1.33
C PHE A 33 -9.33 13.81 2.29
N PHE A 34 -8.10 13.78 2.80
CA PHE A 34 -7.76 12.93 3.94
C PHE A 34 -8.04 13.70 5.25
N ASP A 35 -8.48 13.00 6.29
CA ASP A 35 -8.77 13.56 7.61
C ASP A 35 -7.73 13.14 8.66
N ASN A 36 -6.93 12.11 8.37
CA ASN A 36 -5.94 11.59 9.30
C ASN A 36 -4.70 11.05 8.56
N VAL A 37 -3.57 11.07 9.26
CA VAL A 37 -2.31 10.46 8.80
C VAL A 37 -1.74 9.59 9.92
N ILE A 38 -1.67 8.29 9.67
CA ILE A 38 -1.06 7.33 10.60
C ILE A 38 0.38 7.11 10.15
N ILE A 39 1.33 7.16 11.10
CA ILE A 39 2.75 7.01 10.78
C ILE A 39 3.33 5.84 11.57
N GLU A 40 4.03 4.97 10.86
CA GLU A 40 4.72 3.81 11.40
C GLU A 40 6.22 3.91 11.07
N GLY A 41 7.09 3.68 12.06
CA GLY A 41 8.55 3.70 11.90
C GLY A 41 9.23 4.83 12.66
N ASP A 42 10.46 5.17 12.25
CA ASP A 42 11.30 6.19 12.90
C ASP A 42 11.75 7.27 11.90
N PHE A 43 11.43 8.52 12.22
CA PHE A 43 11.88 9.68 11.47
C PHE A 43 13.40 9.90 11.53
N LYS A 44 14.05 9.58 12.65
CA LYS A 44 15.50 9.73 12.82
C LYS A 44 16.27 8.81 11.89
N GLU A 45 15.77 7.59 11.67
CA GLU A 45 16.36 6.65 10.72
C GLU A 45 15.97 6.96 9.25
N SER A 46 15.09 7.95 9.02
CA SER A 46 14.45 8.18 7.72
C SER A 46 13.79 6.91 7.17
N ARG A 47 13.18 6.11 8.05
CA ARG A 47 12.53 4.85 7.68
C ARG A 47 11.14 4.82 8.29
N PHE A 48 10.15 5.21 7.49
CA PHE A 48 8.77 5.29 7.93
C PHE A 48 7.78 5.06 6.79
N VAL A 49 6.56 4.74 7.18
CA VAL A 49 5.39 4.61 6.32
C VAL A 49 4.32 5.56 6.86
N ALA A 50 3.78 6.41 5.99
CA ALA A 50 2.68 7.32 6.30
C ALA A 50 1.44 6.89 5.50
N TYR A 51 0.34 6.62 6.21
CA TYR A 51 -0.93 6.19 5.64
C TYR A 51 -1.92 7.37 5.71
N TYR A 52 -2.31 7.90 4.55
CA TYR A 52 -3.30 8.97 4.43
C TYR A 52 -4.69 8.36 4.45
N CYS A 53 -5.50 8.73 5.44
CA CYS A 53 -6.77 8.07 5.74
C CYS A 53 -7.94 9.04 5.62
N ARG A 54 -9.11 8.49 5.29
CA ARG A 54 -10.41 9.17 5.40
C ARG A 54 -11.43 8.20 5.96
N GLY A 55 -11.96 8.49 7.13
CA GLY A 55 -12.79 7.54 7.87
C GLY A 55 -12.05 6.20 8.10
N ASP A 56 -12.63 5.09 7.67
CA ASP A 56 -12.04 3.74 7.82
C ASP A 56 -11.23 3.26 6.59
N HIS A 57 -10.89 4.18 5.69
CA HIS A 57 -10.21 3.87 4.43
C HIS A 57 -8.83 4.54 4.31
N ILE A 58 -7.86 3.77 3.83
CA ILE A 58 -6.54 4.27 3.44
C ILE A 58 -6.60 4.70 1.97
N LEU A 59 -6.37 5.98 1.70
CA LEU A 59 -6.43 6.59 0.37
C LEU A 59 -5.10 6.55 -0.36
N ALA A 60 -4.01 6.77 0.39
CA ALA A 60 -2.66 6.78 -0.14
C ALA A 60 -1.63 6.38 0.92
N VAL A 61 -0.45 5.98 0.46
CA VAL A 61 0.68 5.60 1.33
C VAL A 61 1.95 6.26 0.81
N ALA A 62 2.69 6.91 1.70
CA ALA A 62 4.05 7.38 1.45
C ALA A 62 5.05 6.54 2.24
N THR A 63 6.17 6.14 1.63
CA THR A 63 7.23 5.40 2.33
C THR A 63 8.57 6.06 2.10
N VAL A 64 9.39 6.14 3.14
CA VAL A 64 10.83 6.43 3.03
C VAL A 64 11.58 5.21 3.56
N GLY A 65 12.53 4.68 2.76
CA GLY A 65 13.35 3.52 3.17
C GLY A 65 12.58 2.21 3.38
N SER A 66 11.34 2.10 2.88
CA SER A 66 10.47 0.93 3.03
C SER A 66 9.76 0.55 1.72
N ASP A 67 10.57 0.41 0.67
CA ASP A 67 10.12 0.22 -0.71
C ASP A 67 9.15 -0.97 -0.92
N PRO A 68 9.34 -2.14 -0.28
CA PRO A 68 8.42 -3.27 -0.44
C PRO A 68 6.99 -2.94 0.02
N VAL A 69 6.84 -2.06 1.01
CA VAL A 69 5.52 -1.69 1.55
C VAL A 69 4.75 -0.86 0.53
N ALA A 70 5.40 0.06 -0.17
CA ALA A 70 4.76 0.85 -1.23
C ALA A 70 4.25 -0.06 -2.37
N VAL A 71 5.06 -1.04 -2.78
CA VAL A 71 4.68 -2.03 -3.80
C VAL A 71 3.50 -2.88 -3.33
N ALA A 72 3.55 -3.39 -2.10
CA ALA A 72 2.48 -4.18 -1.52
C ALA A 72 1.17 -3.38 -1.41
N CYS A 73 1.23 -2.13 -0.95
CA CYS A 73 0.07 -1.24 -0.90
C CYS A 73 -0.51 -1.00 -2.29
N GLY A 74 0.31 -0.78 -3.32
CA GLY A 74 -0.16 -0.62 -4.70
C GLY A 74 -0.94 -1.82 -5.21
N GLU A 75 -0.46 -3.04 -4.92
CA GLU A 75 -1.16 -4.25 -5.31
C GLU A 75 -2.45 -4.46 -4.50
N LEU A 76 -2.44 -4.22 -3.19
CA LEU A 76 -3.66 -4.29 -2.36
C LEU A 76 -4.70 -3.25 -2.79
N MET A 77 -4.29 -2.03 -3.12
CA MET A 77 -5.19 -1.00 -3.65
C MET A 77 -5.83 -1.45 -4.96
N LYS A 78 -5.03 -1.98 -5.89
CA LYS A 78 -5.52 -2.51 -7.17
C LYS A 78 -6.51 -3.66 -6.99
N ARG A 79 -6.32 -4.48 -5.96
CA ARG A 79 -7.21 -5.59 -5.62
C ARG A 79 -8.37 -5.22 -4.68
N GLY A 80 -8.44 -3.98 -4.19
CA GLY A 80 -9.45 -3.56 -3.22
C GLY A 80 -9.32 -4.22 -1.83
N MET A 81 -8.12 -4.64 -1.45
CA MET A 81 -7.83 -5.41 -0.22
C MET A 81 -6.89 -4.66 0.75
N MET A 82 -6.84 -3.32 0.64
CA MET A 82 -6.14 -2.51 1.64
C MET A 82 -6.71 -2.75 3.04
N PRO A 83 -5.87 -2.75 4.08
CA PRO A 83 -6.36 -2.74 5.44
C PRO A 83 -7.20 -1.49 5.71
N ARG A 84 -8.08 -1.62 6.69
CA ARG A 84 -8.85 -0.51 7.24
C ARG A 84 -7.98 0.37 8.12
N THR A 85 -8.34 1.64 8.22
CA THR A 85 -7.67 2.58 9.13
C THR A 85 -7.76 2.10 10.59
N SER A 86 -8.91 1.54 10.99
CA SER A 86 -9.08 0.91 12.29
C SER A 86 -8.10 -0.24 12.57
N GLU A 87 -7.77 -1.07 11.58
CA GLU A 87 -6.81 -2.16 11.74
C GLU A 87 -5.40 -1.64 12.06
N LEU A 88 -5.03 -0.48 11.49
CA LEU A 88 -3.75 0.18 11.80
C LEU A 88 -3.77 0.80 13.20
N MET A 89 -4.85 1.51 13.56
CA MET A 89 -4.94 2.18 14.86
C MET A 89 -4.98 1.22 16.05
N LEU A 90 -5.64 0.07 15.88
CA LEU A 90 -5.71 -0.98 16.91
C LEU A 90 -4.44 -1.84 16.96
N GLY A 91 -3.47 -1.63 16.06
CA GLY A 91 -2.25 -2.41 15.97
C GLY A 91 -2.45 -3.85 15.49
N THR A 92 -3.65 -4.20 14.99
CA THR A 92 -3.93 -5.52 14.41
C THR A 92 -3.32 -5.68 13.02
N CYS A 93 -2.93 -4.57 12.38
CA CYS A 93 -2.18 -4.52 11.13
C CYS A 93 -1.10 -3.43 11.22
N ASN A 94 0.03 -3.67 10.55
CA ASN A 94 1.15 -2.76 10.39
C ASN A 94 1.83 -3.04 9.03
N ALA A 95 2.97 -2.41 8.74
CA ALA A 95 3.70 -2.57 7.48
C ALA A 95 4.06 -4.04 7.21
N GLN A 96 4.48 -4.77 8.25
CA GLN A 96 4.79 -6.19 8.13
C GLN A 96 3.54 -7.03 7.83
N GLY A 97 2.42 -6.75 8.50
CA GLY A 97 1.14 -7.39 8.24
C GLY A 97 0.62 -7.15 6.80
N ILE A 98 0.87 -5.96 6.25
CA ILE A 98 0.57 -5.65 4.83
C ILE A 98 1.38 -6.53 3.89
N LEU A 99 2.68 -6.69 4.13
CA LEU A 99 3.55 -7.54 3.31
C LEU A 99 3.11 -9.01 3.36
N GLU A 100 2.76 -9.50 4.54
CA GLU A 100 2.26 -10.85 4.73
C GLU A 100 0.91 -11.09 4.05
N ARG A 101 0.02 -10.08 4.07
CA ARG A 101 -1.27 -10.14 3.37
C ARG A 101 -1.06 -10.33 1.86
N VAL A 102 -0.16 -9.56 1.24
CA VAL A 102 0.14 -9.72 -0.19
C VAL A 102 0.75 -11.09 -0.49
N LYS A 103 1.72 -11.56 0.32
CA LYS A 103 2.33 -12.89 0.14
C LYS A 103 1.29 -14.01 0.15
N LYS A 104 0.37 -14.00 1.12
CA LYS A 104 -0.73 -14.99 1.20
C LYS A 104 -1.62 -14.95 -0.03
N LEU A 105 -1.93 -13.76 -0.53
CA LEU A 105 -2.74 -13.62 -1.75
C LEU A 105 -2.00 -14.17 -2.98
N ASP A 106 -0.71 -13.88 -3.10
CA ASP A 106 0.08 -14.37 -4.23
C ASP A 106 0.23 -15.89 -4.20
N GLU A 107 0.37 -16.50 -3.02
CA GLU A 107 0.34 -17.96 -2.85
C GLU A 107 -0.98 -18.59 -3.32
N VAL A 108 -2.11 -17.96 -3.03
CA VAL A 108 -3.44 -18.42 -3.47
C VAL A 108 -3.59 -18.29 -5.00
N THR A 109 -3.00 -17.26 -5.61
CA THR A 109 -3.11 -17.03 -7.06
C THR A 109 -2.10 -17.81 -7.92
N LYS A 110 -1.12 -18.51 -7.32
CA LYS A 110 -0.17 -19.33 -8.08
C LYS A 110 -0.90 -20.45 -8.84
N PRO A 111 -0.65 -20.63 -10.14
CA PRO A 111 -1.24 -21.76 -10.87
C PRO A 111 -0.78 -23.07 -10.22
N ARG A 112 -1.75 -23.94 -9.90
CA ARG A 112 -1.49 -25.28 -9.37
C ARG A 112 -0.54 -25.98 -10.35
N LYS A 113 0.62 -26.47 -9.88
CA LYS A 113 1.51 -27.29 -10.71
C LYS A 113 0.70 -28.48 -11.20
N VAL A 114 0.38 -28.51 -12.50
CA VAL A 114 -0.16 -29.71 -13.14
C VAL A 114 1.01 -30.67 -13.25
N THR A 115 1.13 -31.60 -12.32
CA THR A 115 2.06 -32.73 -12.47
C THR A 115 1.59 -33.55 -13.67
N PRO A 116 2.45 -33.85 -14.65
CA PRO A 116 2.10 -34.76 -15.73
C PRO A 116 1.67 -36.09 -15.09
N LYS A 117 0.49 -36.60 -15.44
CA LYS A 117 0.16 -38.00 -15.14
C LYS A 117 1.14 -38.85 -15.95
N THR A 118 1.97 -39.62 -15.25
CA THR A 118 2.83 -40.63 -15.87
C THR A 118 1.95 -41.60 -16.68
N PRO A 119 2.36 -41.98 -17.90
CA PRO A 119 1.63 -42.95 -18.72
C PRO A 119 1.55 -44.34 -18.06
#